data_AF-A0A7V9Z765-F1
#
_entry.id   AF-A0A7V9Z765-F1
#
_cell.length_a   1.000
_cell.length_b   1.000
_cell.length_c   1.000
_cell.angle_alpha   90.00
_cell.angle_beta   90.00
_cell.angle_gamma   90.00
#
_symmetry.space_group_name_H-M   'P 1'
#
loop_
_entity.id
_entity.type
_entity.pdbx_description
1 polymer ?
#
loop_
_entity_poly.entity_id
_entity_poly.type
_entity_poly.pdbx_seq_one_letter_code
_entity_poly.pdbx_strand_id
1 'polypeptide(L)'
;MLVHELIGTEHLFTGQLKKGYHILLKKYKTSDVRLFSADYFQEIDCGTEEVVEVVFDPGNEYSLVCLGLYTFKNESPSLHELQRTLQSKHQDIFQKEAVSA
;
A
#
# COMPACT_ATOMS: atom_id res chain seq x y z
N MET A 1 -3.65 3.34 15.21
CA MET A 1 -3.60 2.72 13.87
C MET A 1 -3.29 1.24 14.04
N LEU A 2 -4.25 0.36 13.73
CA LEU A 2 -4.09 -1.10 13.78
C LEU A 2 -4.10 -1.62 12.33
N VAL A 3 -3.02 -2.28 11.90
CA VAL A 3 -2.95 -2.95 10.60
C VAL A 3 -3.63 -4.30 10.76
N HIS A 4 -4.78 -4.49 10.12
CA HIS A 4 -5.53 -5.73 10.29
C HIS A 4 -5.16 -6.79 9.27
N GLU A 5 -4.85 -6.41 8.03
CA GLU A 5 -4.59 -7.36 6.95
C GLU A 5 -3.56 -6.80 5.96
N LEU A 6 -2.48 -7.56 5.75
CA LEU A 6 -1.57 -7.37 4.63
C LEU A 6 -1.99 -8.36 3.55
N ILE A 7 -2.69 -7.88 2.53
CA ILE A 7 -3.06 -8.72 1.40
C ILE A 7 -1.89 -8.68 0.43
N GLY A 8 -1.24 -9.83 0.23
CA GLY A 8 -0.15 -9.99 -0.73
C GLY A 8 -0.64 -9.74 -2.16
N THR A 9 -0.58 -8.50 -2.62
CA THR A 9 -0.89 -8.09 -3.99
C THR A 9 0.24 -8.38 -4.98
N GLU A 10 1.30 -9.05 -4.54
CA GLU A 10 2.47 -9.39 -5.36
C GLU A 10 2.07 -10.10 -6.65
N HIS A 11 1.05 -10.96 -6.59
CA HIS A 11 0.54 -11.69 -7.75
C HIS A 11 0.03 -10.77 -8.87
N LEU A 12 -0.49 -9.58 -8.54
CA LEU A 12 -1.05 -8.62 -9.50
C LEU A 12 0.01 -7.92 -10.36
N PHE A 13 1.28 -7.99 -9.93
CA PHE A 13 2.42 -7.36 -10.61
C PHE A 13 3.55 -8.37 -10.90
N THR A 14 3.25 -9.67 -10.83
CA THR A 14 4.22 -10.75 -11.06
C THR A 14 4.94 -10.57 -12.39
N GLY A 15 6.27 -10.56 -12.36
CA GLY A 15 7.10 -10.44 -13.57
C GLY A 15 7.20 -9.02 -14.15
N GLN A 16 6.45 -8.05 -13.61
CA GLN A 16 6.53 -6.64 -14.05
C GLN A 16 7.47 -5.81 -13.20
N LEU A 17 7.69 -6.18 -11.93
CA LEU A 17 8.57 -5.45 -11.02
C LEU A 17 10.01 -5.96 -11.10
N LYS A 18 10.97 -5.06 -10.92
CA LYS A 18 12.37 -5.42 -10.71
C LYS A 18 12.52 -6.17 -9.38
N LYS A 19 13.54 -7.03 -9.29
CA LYS A 19 13.84 -7.78 -8.06
C LYS A 19 14.03 -6.83 -6.87
N GLY A 20 13.44 -7.19 -5.73
CA GLY A 20 13.48 -6.42 -4.48
C GLY A 20 12.43 -5.31 -4.39
N TYR A 21 11.63 -5.04 -5.43
CA TYR A 21 10.52 -4.08 -5.33
C TYR A 21 9.20 -4.81 -5.13
N HIS A 22 8.39 -4.30 -4.21
CA HIS A 22 7.09 -4.89 -3.86
C HIS A 22 6.01 -3.80 -3.81
N ILE A 23 4.78 -4.20 -4.12
CA ILE A 23 3.59 -3.38 -3.98
C ILE A 23 2.68 -4.10 -2.98
N LEU A 24 2.40 -3.45 -1.85
CA LEU A 24 1.64 -3.99 -0.74
C LEU A 24 0.29 -3.29 -0.64
N LEU A 25 -0.79 -4.05 -0.50
CA LEU A 25 -2.11 -3.52 -0.12
C LEU A 25 -2.32 -3.72 1.38
N LYS A 26 -2.51 -2.60 2.07
CA LYS A 26 -2.74 -2.57 3.52
C LYS A 26 -4.12 -2.02 3.81
N LYS A 27 -4.88 -2.75 4.63
CA LYS A 27 -6.18 -2.31 5.13
C LYS A 27 -6.07 -1.91 6.60
N TYR A 28 -6.40 -0.66 6.87
CA TYR A 28 -6.37 -0.05 8.19
C TYR A 28 -7.78 0.11 8.71
N LYS A 29 -8.04 -0.38 9.93
CA LYS A 29 -9.22 0.06 10.67
C LYS A 29 -8.87 1.35 11.38
N THR A 30 -9.66 2.38 11.12
CA THR A 30 -9.48 3.70 11.72
C THR A 30 -10.49 3.84 12.83
N SER A 31 -10.01 4.03 14.06
CA SER A 31 -10.85 4.42 15.19
C SER A 31 -10.29 5.66 15.85
N ASP A 32 -11.19 6.49 16.34
CA ASP A 32 -10.89 7.68 17.14
C ASP A 32 -11.22 7.37 18.60
N VAL A 33 -10.43 7.88 19.53
CA VAL A 33 -10.65 7.67 20.97
C VAL A 33 -10.83 9.03 21.62
N ARG A 34 -12.01 9.26 22.19
CA ARG A 34 -12.35 10.54 22.83
C ARG A 34 -12.71 10.32 24.29
N LEU A 35 -12.39 11.32 25.11
CA LEU A 35 -12.89 11.36 26.49
C LEU A 35 -14.39 11.69 26.45
N PHE A 36 -15.22 10.72 26.84
CA PHE A 36 -16.67 10.88 26.87
C PHE A 36 -17.14 11.50 28.19
N SER A 37 -16.48 11.14 29.29
CA SER A 37 -16.67 11.75 30.61
C SER A 37 -15.42 11.59 31.47
N ALA A 38 -15.42 12.13 32.69
CA ALA A 38 -14.24 12.24 33.56
C ALA A 38 -13.42 10.95 33.69
N ASP A 39 -14.06 9.78 33.64
CA ASP A 39 -13.41 8.47 33.82
C ASP A 39 -13.62 7.50 32.63
N TYR A 40 -14.21 7.96 31.52
CA TYR A 40 -14.59 7.08 30.41
C TYR A 40 -14.06 7.57 29.07
N PHE A 41 -13.33 6.70 28.39
CA PHE A 41 -12.98 6.84 26.99
C PHE A 41 -13.99 6.10 26.12
N GLN A 42 -14.38 6.72 25.01
CA GLN A 42 -15.19 6.12 23.97
C GLN A 42 -14.33 5.92 22.72
N GLU A 43 -14.31 4.69 22.22
CA GLU A 43 -13.81 4.39 20.89
C GLU A 43 -14.93 4.64 19.87
N ILE A 44 -14.62 5.36 18.81
CA ILE A 44 -15.51 5.70 17.71
C ILE A 44 -14.94 5.03 16.47
N ASP A 45 -15.72 4.15 15.84
CA ASP A 45 -15.34 3.56 14.55
C ASP A 45 -15.42 4.65 13.46
N CYS A 46 -14.28 4.93 12.81
CA CYS A 46 -14.16 5.90 11.72
C CYS A 46 -14.08 5.22 10.35
N GLY A 47 -14.33 3.91 10.28
CA GLY A 47 -14.31 3.12 9.06
C GLY A 47 -12.95 2.50 8.75
N THR A 48 -12.79 2.07 7.51
CA THR A 48 -11.58 1.43 7.01
C THR A 48 -10.94 2.24 5.90
N GLU A 49 -9.62 2.33 5.92
CA GLU A 49 -8.81 2.94 4.86
C GLU A 49 -7.96 1.86 4.18
N GLU A 50 -7.95 1.85 2.85
CA GLU A 50 -7.05 1.02 2.05
C GLU A 50 -5.89 1.87 1.53
N VAL A 51 -4.68 1.38 1.72
CA VAL A 51 -3.45 2.06 1.32
C VAL A 51 -2.61 1.11 0.49
N VAL A 52 -2.18 1.59 -0.67
CA VAL A 52 -1.16 0.91 -1.46
C VAL A 52 0.20 1.50 -1.12
N GLU A 53 1.13 0.64 -0.75
CA GLU A 53 2.50 1.00 -0.43
C GLU A 53 3.47 0.38 -1.44
N VAL A 54 4.37 1.20 -1.96
CA VAL A 54 5.50 0.76 -2.79
C VAL A 54 6.71 0.66 -1.88
N VAL A 55 7.34 -0.50 -1.82
CA VAL A 55 8.50 -0.73 -0.95
C VAL A 55 9.66 -1.38 -1.69
N PHE A 56 10.87 -1.17 -1.18
CA PHE A 56 12.08 -1.87 -1.59
C PHE A 56 12.60 -2.74 -0.44
N ASP A 57 12.82 -4.02 -0.74
CA ASP A 57 13.50 -4.98 0.11
C ASP A 57 15.00 -5.02 -0.26
N PRO A 58 15.88 -4.49 0.60
CA PRO A 58 17.33 -4.57 0.39
C PRO A 58 17.91 -5.99 0.56
N GLY A 59 17.13 -6.97 1.01
CA GLY A 59 17.54 -8.36 1.17
C GLY A 59 18.48 -8.60 2.36
N ASN A 60 18.41 -7.72 3.37
CA ASN A 60 19.21 -7.80 4.59
C ASN A 60 18.29 -7.74 5.83
N GLU A 61 18.86 -7.70 7.03
CA GLU A 61 18.09 -7.68 8.29
C GLU A 61 17.31 -6.38 8.55
N TYR A 62 17.43 -5.39 7.67
CA TYR A 62 16.73 -4.11 7.82
C TYR A 62 15.30 -4.20 7.31
N SER A 63 14.45 -3.31 7.83
CA SER A 63 13.05 -3.21 7.44
C SER A 63 12.89 -2.74 5.98
N LEU A 64 11.77 -3.11 5.37
CA LEU A 64 11.36 -2.64 4.04
C LEU A 64 11.42 -1.12 3.94
N VAL A 65 12.01 -0.61 2.86
CA VAL A 65 12.13 0.83 2.60
C VAL A 65 10.88 1.30 1.87
N CYS A 66 10.05 2.14 2.52
CA CYS A 66 8.89 2.76 1.88
C CYS A 66 9.33 3.80 0.83
N LEU A 67 8.90 3.60 -0.41
CA LEU A 67 9.15 4.49 -1.55
C LEU A 67 7.94 5.37 -1.88
N GLY A 68 6.73 4.95 -1.51
CA GLY A 68 5.51 5.73 -1.75
C GLY A 68 4.26 5.12 -1.12
N LEU A 69 3.32 5.97 -0.73
CA LEU A 69 2.02 5.61 -0.15
C LEU A 69 0.90 6.26 -0.97
N TYR A 70 -0.14 5.47 -1.25
CA TYR A 70 -1.26 5.86 -2.09
C TYR A 70 -2.57 5.49 -1.41
N THR A 71 -3.35 6.52 -1.09
CA THR A 71 -4.70 6.40 -0.54
C THR A 71 -5.71 6.78 -1.61
N PHE A 72 -6.75 5.98 -1.80
CA PHE A 72 -7.81 6.28 -2.76
C PHE A 72 -9.06 6.67 -1.98
N LYS A 73 -9.29 7.98 -1.84
CA LYS A 73 -10.46 8.49 -1.13
C LYS A 73 -11.71 8.29 -2.00
N ASN A 74 -12.69 7.57 -1.48
CA ASN A 74 -14.05 7.38 -2.02
C ASN A 74 -14.19 6.54 -3.30
N GLU A 75 -13.11 6.04 -3.89
CA GLU A 75 -13.16 5.22 -5.10
C GLU A 75 -12.18 4.06 -4.93
N SER A 76 -12.68 2.82 -4.89
CA SER A 76 -11.82 1.65 -5.03
C SER A 76 -11.24 1.68 -6.46
N PRO A 77 -9.96 2.04 -6.64
CA PRO A 77 -9.43 2.18 -7.99
C PRO A 77 -9.46 0.82 -8.67
N SER A 78 -9.77 0.80 -9.95
CA SER A 78 -9.54 -0.41 -10.73
C SER A 78 -8.04 -0.75 -10.73
N LEU A 79 -7.72 -2.04 -10.89
CA LEU A 79 -6.32 -2.48 -11.00
C LEU A 79 -5.55 -1.71 -12.09
N HIS A 80 -6.23 -1.38 -13.19
CA HIS A 80 -5.65 -0.64 -14.31
C HIS A 80 -5.33 0.82 -13.95
N GLU A 81 -6.15 1.48 -13.14
CA GLU A 81 -5.87 2.84 -12.64
C GLU A 81 -4.70 2.84 -11.65
N LEU A 82 -4.64 1.83 -10.78
CA LEU A 82 -3.52 1.64 -9.89
C LEU A 82 -2.23 1.42 -10.69
N GLN A 83 -2.24 0.50 -11.66
CA GLN A 83 -1.10 0.23 -12.54
C GLN A 83 -0.63 1.48 -13.27
N ARG A 84 -1.52 2.25 -13.91
CA ARG A 84 -1.15 3.51 -14.57
C ARG A 84 -0.56 4.53 -13.61
N THR A 85 -1.13 4.66 -12.41
CA THR A 85 -0.62 5.58 -11.39
C THR A 85 0.79 5.21 -10.97
N LEU A 86 1.03 3.93 -10.70
CA LEU A 86 2.34 3.43 -10.28
C LEU A 86 3.36 3.50 -11.42
N GLN A 87 2.99 3.15 -12.65
CA GLN A 87 3.89 3.28 -13.82
C GLN A 87 4.28 4.74 -14.09
N SER A 88 3.36 5.69 -13.88
CA SER A 88 3.63 7.12 -14.05
C SER A 88 4.59 7.65 -12.98
N LYS A 89 4.44 7.20 -11.73
CA LYS A 89 5.20 7.75 -10.58
C LYS A 89 6.47 6.98 -10.23
N HIS A 90 6.54 5.70 -10.58
CA HIS A 90 7.61 4.78 -10.23
C HIS A 90 8.05 3.97 -11.46
N GLN A 91 8.14 4.58 -12.64
CA GLN A 91 8.53 3.88 -13.87
C GLN A 91 9.84 3.09 -13.71
N ASP A 92 10.74 3.58 -12.87
CA ASP A 92 12.04 3.01 -12.58
C ASP A 92 11.98 1.66 -11.82
N ILE A 93 10.87 1.31 -11.17
CA ILE A 93 10.74 0.03 -10.46
C ILE A 93 10.21 -1.10 -11.36
N PHE A 94 9.64 -0.74 -12.52
CA PHE A 94 9.14 -1.71 -13.49
C PHE A 94 10.27 -2.22 -14.39
N GLN A 95 10.19 -3.49 -14.78
CA GLN A 95 11.04 -4.06 -15.81
C GLN A 95 10.75 -3.34 -17.12
N LYS A 96 11.78 -2.86 -17.81
CA LYS A 96 11.63 -2.42 -19.20
C LYS A 96 11.38 -3.69 -20.00
N GLU A 97 10.27 -3.76 -20.75
CA GLU A 97 10.10 -4.80 -21.76
C GLU A 97 11.39 -4.85 -22.58
N ALA A 98 12.03 -6.02 -22.63
CA ALA A 98 13.07 -6.24 -23.61
C ALA A 98 12.40 -6.10 -24.97
N VAL A 99 12.65 -4.98 -25.65
CA VAL A 99 12.32 -4.85 -27.07
C VAL A 99 13.14 -5.91 -27.77
N SER A 100 12.52 -7.07 -28.04
CA SER A 100 13.07 -8.05 -28.97
C SER A 100 13.16 -7.36 -30.32
N ALA A 101 14.39 -7.01 -30.69
CA ALA A 101 14.75 -6.53 -32.02
C ALA A 101 14.61 -7.65 -33.07
#